data_AF-W4IQF1-F1
#
_entry.id   AF-W4IQF1-F1
#
_cell.length_a   1.000
_cell.length_b   1.000
_cell.length_c   1.000
_cell.angle_alpha   90.00
_cell.angle_beta   90.00
_cell.angle_gamma   90.00
#
_symmetry.space_group_name_H-M   'P 1'
#
loop_
_entity.id
_entity.type
_entity.pdbx_description
1 polymer ?
#
loop_
_entity_poly.entity_id
_entity_poly.type
_entity_poly.pdbx_seq_one_letter_code
_entity_poly.pdbx_strand_id
1 'polypeptide(L)'
;MKNFYDNQMKMLQELGGEKEGNLKEGEEEKIFEDALKNCKESEEISKKLLVDGAKTLWINFHNPNVSNVDNNEWIDSDLYWQSFIEKHSIYNLNNKNLHPEDDENCTFEKNEWHRKTNKFNERSDTPILYDYMINLPSWEYYDINRRLFLENMLYFLLRTGLNFRFFPEIYNWKWIAHIEDLRYQYLNTSHIRRKQNQLKTVKREVPLELQPLDYEHKGEEFHLKLLQHFKEYQNLVIARLMSNYIFLCDPYIPVQTRESLQGVLNRFKRGKLYKLVSHSCVNTNDGKNQTNGLVNTNINNNNSLVNAHINNNNSLVKCLFFLPDEEYIDTEKKESQDDNLICSNMYKPLDALQNFYSYLKKQNIELNDSYIEMLNIFTQIIQERGQYWLHIPNEKITDTFLRRYNKDDSLYPMFVQYCDELNEAFLNKVEILPENYHKEITYIEKIYQEENRFFHTFVNSFLTNDDDLNLSFQQINSFNLLKMNEKQIDHLIKSGKLVLMDEDTHQKITDPKKALDHLKNKEMQKQEIREFVKSLPL
;
A
#
# COMPACT_ATOMS: atom_id res chain seq x y z
N MET A 1 -34.80 -92.08 -17.25
CA MET A 1 -33.32 -92.04 -17.16
C MET A 1 -32.64 -92.14 -18.52
N LYS A 2 -32.96 -93.12 -19.39
CA LYS A 2 -32.32 -93.26 -20.72
C LYS A 2 -32.43 -92.00 -21.62
N ASN A 3 -33.62 -91.41 -21.76
CA ASN A 3 -33.79 -90.17 -22.53
C ASN A 3 -33.03 -88.95 -21.97
N PHE A 4 -32.77 -88.91 -20.66
CA PHE A 4 -31.99 -87.81 -20.06
C PHE A 4 -30.50 -87.99 -20.38
N TYR A 5 -29.99 -89.23 -20.31
CA TYR A 5 -28.64 -89.55 -20.72
C TYR A 5 -28.43 -89.29 -22.21
N ASP A 6 -29.36 -89.73 -23.05
CA ASP A 6 -29.26 -89.55 -24.51
C ASP A 6 -29.34 -88.06 -24.91
N ASN A 7 -30.19 -87.26 -24.24
CA ASN A 7 -30.20 -85.80 -24.45
C ASN A 7 -28.94 -85.12 -23.94
N GLN A 8 -28.41 -85.49 -22.77
CA GLN A 8 -27.14 -84.95 -22.26
C GLN A 8 -25.99 -85.32 -23.18
N MET A 9 -25.98 -86.53 -23.73
CA MET A 9 -24.92 -87.00 -24.61
C MET A 9 -25.00 -86.39 -26.00
N LYS A 10 -26.22 -86.11 -26.48
CA LYS A 10 -26.42 -85.34 -27.72
C LYS A 10 -26.04 -83.88 -27.54
N MET A 11 -26.36 -83.27 -26.39
CA MET A 11 -25.93 -81.91 -26.08
C MET A 11 -24.41 -81.81 -25.88
N LEU A 12 -23.78 -82.83 -25.29
CA LEU A 12 -22.32 -82.96 -25.18
C LEU A 12 -21.66 -83.21 -26.54
N GLN A 13 -22.31 -83.93 -27.46
CA GLN A 13 -21.81 -84.09 -28.83
C GLN A 13 -21.97 -82.81 -29.65
N GLU A 14 -23.05 -82.06 -29.49
CA GLU A 14 -23.22 -80.72 -30.10
C GLU A 14 -22.20 -79.72 -29.50
N LEU A 15 -22.02 -79.71 -28.17
CA LEU A 15 -21.01 -78.87 -27.49
C LEU A 15 -19.56 -79.32 -27.74
N GLY A 16 -19.32 -80.61 -27.99
CA GLY A 16 -18.01 -81.17 -28.30
C GLY A 16 -17.62 -81.04 -29.78
N GLY A 17 -18.62 -80.93 -30.67
CA GLY A 17 -18.42 -80.68 -32.11
C GLY A 17 -18.29 -79.20 -32.47
N GLU A 18 -18.77 -78.28 -31.63
CA GLU A 18 -18.76 -76.82 -31.90
C GLU A 18 -17.86 -76.00 -30.95
N LYS A 19 -16.96 -76.64 -30.19
CA LYS A 19 -15.96 -75.96 -29.33
C LYS A 19 -14.50 -76.11 -29.74
N GLU A 20 -14.23 -76.20 -31.04
CA GLU A 20 -13.01 -75.59 -31.62
C GLU A 20 -13.33 -74.18 -32.14
N GLY A 21 -14.15 -73.45 -31.38
CA GLY A 21 -14.39 -72.04 -31.61
C GLY A 21 -13.16 -71.27 -31.13
N ASN A 22 -12.35 -70.82 -32.09
CA ASN A 22 -11.34 -69.77 -31.94
C ASN A 22 -11.76 -68.76 -30.88
N LEU A 23 -11.22 -68.90 -29.66
CA LEU A 23 -11.15 -67.79 -28.74
C LEU A 23 -10.40 -66.68 -29.49
N LYS A 24 -10.80 -65.42 -29.30
CA LYS A 24 -10.11 -64.25 -29.86
C LYS A 24 -8.73 -64.09 -29.18
N GLU A 25 -7.83 -65.06 -29.37
CA GLU A 25 -6.49 -65.13 -28.78
C GLU A 25 -5.55 -64.10 -29.42
N GLY A 26 -5.86 -63.60 -30.62
CA GLY A 26 -4.91 -62.78 -31.38
C GLY A 26 -4.65 -61.34 -30.90
N GLU A 27 -5.45 -60.75 -30.00
CA GLU A 27 -5.18 -59.40 -29.47
C GLU A 27 -4.48 -59.45 -28.10
N GLU A 28 -4.89 -60.34 -27.19
CA GLU A 28 -4.22 -60.54 -25.90
C GLU A 28 -2.85 -61.21 -26.07
N GLU A 29 -2.69 -62.15 -27.00
CA GLU A 29 -1.39 -62.73 -27.32
C GLU A 29 -0.44 -61.71 -27.95
N LYS A 30 -0.93 -60.79 -28.79
CA LYS A 30 -0.10 -59.72 -29.34
C LYS A 30 0.41 -58.76 -28.27
N ILE A 31 -0.47 -58.36 -27.33
CA ILE A 31 -0.07 -57.50 -26.20
C ILE A 31 0.94 -58.23 -25.31
N PHE A 32 0.77 -59.54 -25.11
CA PHE A 32 1.72 -60.37 -24.37
C PHE A 32 3.07 -60.54 -25.10
N GLU A 33 3.06 -60.77 -26.41
CA GLU A 33 4.26 -60.86 -27.26
C GLU A 33 5.03 -59.53 -27.30
N ASP A 34 4.33 -58.40 -27.41
CA ASP A 34 4.92 -57.06 -27.34
C ASP A 34 5.52 -56.78 -25.95
N ALA A 35 4.84 -57.17 -24.87
CA ALA A 35 5.38 -57.07 -23.51
C ALA A 35 6.63 -57.95 -23.31
N LEU A 36 6.62 -59.16 -23.88
CA LEU A 36 7.77 -60.08 -23.85
C LEU A 36 8.96 -59.52 -24.65
N LYS A 37 8.69 -58.89 -25.80
CA LYS A 37 9.70 -58.23 -26.63
C LYS A 37 10.33 -57.05 -25.88
N ASN A 38 9.51 -56.18 -25.28
CA ASN A 38 10.00 -55.07 -24.47
C ASN A 38 10.80 -55.56 -23.25
N CYS A 39 10.38 -56.66 -22.62
CA CYS A 39 11.11 -57.27 -21.51
C CYS A 39 12.48 -57.80 -21.96
N LYS A 40 12.56 -58.46 -23.12
CA LYS A 40 13.82 -58.93 -23.71
C LYS A 40 14.74 -57.77 -24.11
N GLU A 41 14.20 -56.71 -24.73
CA GLU A 41 14.98 -55.51 -25.07
C GLU A 41 15.54 -54.84 -23.79
N SER A 42 14.73 -54.75 -22.73
CA SER A 42 15.18 -54.24 -21.42
C SER A 42 16.24 -55.13 -20.78
N GLU A 43 16.09 -56.46 -20.89
CA GLU A 43 17.07 -57.43 -20.40
C GLU A 43 18.39 -57.32 -21.19
N GLU A 44 18.35 -57.11 -22.50
CA GLU A 44 19.54 -56.88 -23.34
C GLU A 44 20.25 -55.57 -22.97
N ILE A 45 19.51 -54.49 -22.74
CA ILE A 45 20.08 -53.21 -22.28
C ILE A 45 20.71 -53.38 -20.90
N SER A 46 20.04 -54.08 -19.98
CA SER A 46 20.56 -54.36 -18.64
C SER A 46 21.83 -55.21 -18.68
N LYS A 47 21.83 -56.29 -19.49
CA LYS A 47 23.03 -57.12 -19.71
C LYS A 47 24.16 -56.30 -20.31
N LYS A 48 23.89 -55.43 -21.29
CA LYS A 48 24.89 -54.55 -21.88
C LYS A 48 25.50 -53.61 -20.83
N LEU A 49 24.67 -53.00 -19.98
CA LEU A 49 25.14 -52.13 -18.89
C LEU A 49 26.03 -52.90 -17.90
N LEU A 50 25.65 -54.13 -17.53
CA LEU A 50 26.46 -54.99 -16.65
C LEU A 50 27.80 -55.38 -17.30
N VAL A 51 27.78 -55.71 -18.59
CA VAL A 51 28.99 -56.01 -19.35
C VAL A 51 29.89 -54.78 -19.46
N ASP A 52 29.33 -53.60 -19.72
CA ASP A 52 30.11 -52.36 -19.82
C ASP A 52 30.68 -51.96 -18.45
N GLY A 53 29.92 -52.12 -17.36
CA GLY A 53 30.45 -51.97 -16.00
C GLY A 53 31.58 -52.96 -15.68
N ALA A 54 31.45 -54.23 -16.11
CA ALA A 54 32.51 -55.22 -15.96
C ALA A 54 33.76 -54.86 -16.78
N LYS A 55 33.61 -54.30 -17.99
CA LYS A 55 34.73 -53.76 -18.78
C LYS A 55 35.40 -52.60 -18.05
N THR A 56 34.64 -51.67 -17.47
CA THR A 56 35.20 -50.54 -16.70
C THR A 56 36.01 -51.02 -15.50
N LEU A 57 35.50 -52.01 -14.75
CA LEU A 57 36.24 -52.61 -13.63
C LEU A 57 37.52 -53.30 -14.11
N TRP A 58 37.43 -54.05 -15.22
CA TRP A 58 38.60 -54.70 -15.80
C TRP A 58 39.66 -53.67 -16.20
N ILE A 59 39.28 -52.56 -16.87
CA ILE A 59 40.18 -51.45 -17.20
C ILE A 59 40.82 -50.87 -15.92
N ASN A 60 40.03 -50.60 -14.88
CA ASN A 60 40.54 -50.01 -13.65
C ASN A 60 41.57 -50.90 -12.93
N PHE A 61 41.36 -52.23 -12.92
CA PHE A 61 42.32 -53.17 -12.31
C PHE A 61 43.62 -53.34 -13.12
N HIS A 62 43.58 -53.06 -14.42
CA HIS A 62 44.74 -53.20 -15.30
C HIS A 62 45.44 -51.86 -15.60
N ASN A 63 44.86 -50.74 -15.15
CA ASN A 63 45.52 -49.45 -15.25
C ASN A 63 46.76 -49.41 -14.33
N PRO A 64 47.89 -48.84 -14.79
CA PRO A 64 49.01 -48.53 -13.91
C PRO A 64 48.58 -47.54 -12.82
N ASN A 65 49.30 -47.51 -11.70
CA ASN A 65 49.06 -46.51 -10.67
C ASN A 65 49.21 -45.10 -11.27
N VAL A 66 48.20 -44.24 -11.11
CA VAL A 66 48.13 -42.90 -11.73
C VAL A 66 49.36 -42.06 -11.42
N SER A 67 49.98 -42.21 -10.24
CA SER A 67 51.19 -41.49 -9.86
C SER A 67 52.44 -41.90 -10.65
N ASN A 68 52.41 -43.05 -11.33
CA ASN A 68 53.52 -43.59 -12.13
C ASN A 68 53.33 -43.36 -13.64
N VAL A 69 52.19 -42.80 -14.06
CA VAL A 69 51.91 -42.48 -15.47
C VAL A 69 52.49 -41.10 -15.78
N ASP A 70 53.05 -40.93 -16.98
CA ASP A 70 53.50 -39.61 -17.41
C ASP A 70 52.30 -38.67 -17.61
N ASN A 71 52.41 -37.43 -17.14
CA ASN A 71 51.31 -36.49 -17.15
C ASN A 71 50.89 -36.11 -18.58
N ASN A 72 51.83 -36.05 -19.53
CA ASN A 72 51.50 -35.76 -20.91
C ASN A 72 50.82 -36.96 -21.58
N GLU A 73 51.28 -38.18 -21.31
CA GLU A 73 50.60 -39.40 -21.79
C GLU A 73 49.17 -39.51 -21.25
N TRP A 74 48.94 -39.15 -20.00
CA TRP A 74 47.59 -39.11 -19.42
C TRP A 74 46.71 -38.04 -20.09
N ILE A 75 47.21 -36.81 -20.24
CA ILE A 75 46.48 -35.73 -20.91
C ILE A 75 46.21 -36.08 -22.37
N ASP A 76 47.17 -36.64 -23.11
CA ASP A 76 47.00 -37.07 -24.51
C ASP A 76 45.88 -38.12 -24.66
N SER A 77 45.67 -38.94 -23.64
CA SER A 77 44.59 -39.94 -23.61
C SER A 77 43.20 -39.38 -23.29
N ASP A 78 43.11 -38.23 -22.60
CA ASP A 78 41.87 -37.65 -22.09
C ASP A 78 41.51 -36.32 -22.78
N LEU A 79 40.60 -36.39 -23.75
CA LEU A 79 40.13 -35.24 -24.52
C LEU A 79 39.28 -34.25 -23.69
N TYR A 80 38.67 -34.70 -22.60
CA TYR A 80 37.83 -33.85 -21.75
C TYR A 80 38.71 -32.91 -20.92
N TRP A 81 39.71 -33.46 -20.22
CA TRP A 81 40.62 -32.66 -19.41
C TRP A 81 41.58 -31.81 -20.24
N GLN A 82 41.92 -32.22 -21.47
CA GLN A 82 42.59 -31.34 -22.45
C GLN A 82 41.80 -30.04 -22.66
N SER A 83 40.49 -30.16 -22.94
CA SER A 83 39.62 -29.00 -23.16
C SER A 83 39.49 -28.13 -21.90
N PHE A 84 39.46 -28.74 -20.72
CA PHE A 84 39.43 -28.03 -19.44
C PHE A 84 40.72 -27.23 -19.19
N ILE A 85 41.88 -27.84 -19.44
CA ILE A 85 43.18 -27.17 -19.31
C ILE A 85 43.31 -26.06 -20.35
N GLU A 86 42.90 -26.28 -21.59
CA GLU A 86 42.90 -25.24 -22.62
C GLU A 86 42.06 -24.03 -22.20
N LYS A 87 40.84 -24.27 -21.70
CA LYS A 87 39.93 -23.23 -21.19
C LYS A 87 40.58 -22.34 -20.13
N HIS A 88 41.27 -22.93 -19.16
CA HIS A 88 41.72 -22.21 -17.98
C HIS A 88 43.20 -21.83 -17.97
N SER A 89 44.04 -22.49 -18.75
CA SER A 89 45.49 -22.24 -18.78
C SER A 89 45.96 -21.64 -20.10
N ILE A 90 45.26 -21.87 -21.21
CA ILE A 90 45.60 -21.28 -22.52
C ILE A 90 44.80 -20.00 -22.76
N TYR A 91 43.48 -20.04 -22.59
CA TYR A 91 42.63 -18.85 -22.82
C TYR A 91 42.63 -17.86 -21.64
N ASN A 92 42.97 -18.30 -20.42
CA ASN A 92 43.04 -17.44 -19.24
C ASN A 92 44.42 -17.52 -18.54
N LEU A 93 45.36 -16.69 -18.98
CA LEU A 93 46.73 -16.66 -18.43
C LEU A 93 46.82 -16.22 -16.96
N ASN A 94 45.74 -15.68 -16.39
CA ASN A 94 45.70 -15.17 -15.02
C ASN A 94 45.15 -16.20 -14.03
N ASN A 95 44.64 -17.33 -14.50
CA ASN A 95 44.09 -18.35 -13.64
C ASN A 95 45.22 -19.17 -12.98
N LYS A 96 45.25 -19.18 -11.65
CA LYS A 96 46.27 -19.90 -10.87
C LYS A 96 45.69 -20.99 -9.97
N ASN A 97 44.36 -21.15 -9.98
CA ASN A 97 43.69 -22.13 -9.15
C ASN A 97 43.60 -23.49 -9.84
N LEU A 98 43.82 -24.55 -9.05
CA LEU A 98 43.78 -25.93 -9.50
C LEU A 98 42.36 -26.37 -9.89
N HIS A 99 41.36 -25.86 -9.16
CA HIS A 99 39.94 -26.06 -9.43
C HIS A 99 39.27 -24.72 -9.73
N PRO A 100 39.45 -24.21 -10.96
CA PRO A 100 39.04 -22.85 -11.30
C PRO A 100 37.53 -22.65 -11.35
N GLU A 101 36.75 -23.72 -11.48
CA GLU A 101 35.28 -23.68 -11.61
C GLU A 101 34.54 -24.03 -10.32
N ASP A 102 35.24 -24.29 -9.22
CA ASP A 102 34.59 -24.57 -7.94
C ASP A 102 33.81 -23.35 -7.43
N ASP A 103 32.69 -23.61 -6.75
CA ASP A 103 31.82 -22.54 -6.20
C ASP A 103 32.58 -21.60 -5.24
N GLU A 104 33.52 -22.15 -4.45
CA GLU A 104 34.39 -21.38 -3.57
C GLU A 104 35.29 -20.41 -4.35
N ASN A 105 35.89 -20.89 -5.45
CA ASN A 105 36.71 -20.02 -6.29
C ASN A 105 35.87 -18.97 -7.02
N CYS A 106 34.69 -19.35 -7.53
CA CYS A 106 33.79 -18.43 -8.21
C CYS A 106 33.30 -17.30 -7.27
N THR A 107 32.98 -17.62 -6.02
CA THR A 107 32.59 -16.62 -5.03
C THR A 107 33.77 -15.75 -4.59
N PHE A 108 34.95 -16.34 -4.42
CA PHE A 108 36.18 -15.60 -4.14
C PHE A 108 36.49 -14.57 -5.23
N GLU A 109 36.49 -14.97 -6.51
CA GLU A 109 36.77 -14.07 -7.63
C GLU A 109 35.71 -12.96 -7.75
N LYS A 110 34.43 -13.26 -7.52
CA LYS A 110 33.37 -12.23 -7.46
C LYS A 110 33.64 -11.21 -6.36
N ASN A 111 34.00 -11.66 -5.17
CA ASN A 111 34.30 -10.78 -4.04
C ASN A 111 35.56 -9.94 -4.30
N GLU A 112 36.60 -10.54 -4.88
CA GLU A 112 37.81 -9.83 -5.29
C GLU A 112 37.50 -8.75 -6.34
N TRP A 113 36.62 -9.07 -7.30
CA TRP A 113 36.17 -8.10 -8.30
C TRP A 113 35.43 -6.92 -7.65
N HIS A 114 34.48 -7.19 -6.75
CA HIS A 114 33.77 -6.14 -6.01
C HIS A 114 34.75 -5.30 -5.17
N ARG A 115 35.69 -5.93 -4.46
CA ARG A 115 36.68 -5.24 -3.64
C ARG A 115 37.57 -4.30 -4.46
N LYS A 116 38.10 -4.78 -5.60
CA LYS A 116 38.95 -3.98 -6.49
C LYS A 116 38.17 -2.84 -7.14
N THR A 117 36.95 -3.13 -7.59
CA THR A 117 36.08 -2.13 -8.24
C THR A 117 35.64 -1.05 -7.25
N ASN A 118 35.25 -1.42 -6.03
CA ASN A 118 34.88 -0.47 -4.99
C ASN A 118 36.09 0.37 -4.58
N LYS A 119 37.23 -0.26 -4.26
CA LYS A 119 38.46 0.47 -3.90
C LYS A 119 38.89 1.50 -4.95
N PHE A 120 38.67 1.20 -6.24
CA PHE A 120 39.03 2.10 -7.32
C PHE A 120 38.06 3.29 -7.43
N ASN A 121 36.76 3.04 -7.36
CA ASN A 121 35.72 4.05 -7.66
C ASN A 121 35.20 4.81 -6.43
N GLU A 122 35.23 4.19 -5.25
CA GLU A 122 34.57 4.71 -4.05
C GLU A 122 35.27 5.96 -3.52
N ARG A 123 34.45 6.93 -3.10
CA ARG A 123 34.88 8.10 -2.36
C ARG A 123 35.32 7.68 -0.95
N SER A 124 36.62 7.62 -0.73
CA SER A 124 37.24 7.23 0.54
C SER A 124 38.40 8.15 0.91
N ASP A 125 38.97 7.98 2.11
CA ASP A 125 40.15 8.72 2.56
C ASP A 125 41.40 8.45 1.69
N THR A 126 41.40 7.34 0.96
CA THR A 126 42.45 6.96 0.00
C THR A 126 41.86 6.82 -1.41
N PRO A 127 41.43 7.93 -2.04
CA PRO A 127 40.76 7.86 -3.33
C PRO A 127 41.76 7.49 -4.44
N ILE A 128 41.32 6.66 -5.39
CA ILE A 128 42.08 6.35 -6.61
C ILE A 128 41.50 7.12 -7.80
N LEU A 129 40.23 6.89 -8.13
CA LEU A 129 39.56 7.58 -9.24
C LEU A 129 38.88 8.89 -8.81
N TYR A 130 38.48 8.99 -7.54
CA TYR A 130 37.83 10.19 -7.00
C TYR A 130 38.83 11.33 -6.80
N ASP A 131 39.30 11.91 -7.91
CA ASP A 131 40.27 13.01 -7.95
C ASP A 131 39.78 14.13 -8.88
N TYR A 132 40.11 15.38 -8.57
CA TYR A 132 39.68 16.59 -9.30
C TYR A 132 38.16 16.75 -9.53
N MET A 133 37.35 16.32 -8.55
CA MET A 133 35.89 16.35 -8.65
C MET A 133 35.31 17.78 -8.43
N ILE A 134 35.20 18.55 -9.53
CA ILE A 134 34.53 19.87 -9.54
C ILE A 134 33.02 19.70 -9.80
N ASN A 135 32.67 18.89 -10.80
CA ASN A 135 31.29 18.55 -11.13
C ASN A 135 31.06 17.09 -10.79
N LEU A 136 30.18 16.84 -9.82
CA LEU A 136 29.91 15.49 -9.35
C LEU A 136 28.97 14.75 -10.30
N PRO A 137 29.20 13.44 -10.54
CA PRO A 137 28.20 12.59 -11.18
C PRO A 137 26.98 12.41 -10.27
N SER A 138 25.85 12.00 -10.84
CA SER A 138 24.56 11.99 -10.14
C SER A 138 24.56 11.18 -8.84
N TRP A 139 25.22 10.02 -8.82
CA TRP A 139 25.27 9.16 -7.63
C TRP A 139 25.98 9.87 -6.47
N GLU A 140 27.20 10.37 -6.69
CA GLU A 140 27.98 11.10 -5.69
C GLU A 140 27.30 12.42 -5.28
N TYR A 141 26.71 13.12 -6.25
CA TYR A 141 25.99 14.36 -6.00
C TYR A 141 24.85 14.16 -5.02
N TYR A 142 24.02 13.13 -5.21
CA TYR A 142 22.88 12.85 -4.34
C TYR A 142 23.27 12.14 -3.05
N ASP A 143 24.34 11.34 -3.05
CA ASP A 143 24.89 10.72 -1.84
C ASP A 143 25.35 11.79 -0.84
N ILE A 144 26.07 12.82 -1.33
CA ILE A 144 26.52 13.96 -0.52
C ILE A 144 25.35 14.89 -0.16
N ASN A 145 24.49 15.23 -1.13
CA ASN A 145 23.45 16.24 -0.97
C ASN A 145 22.06 15.62 -0.82
N ARG A 146 21.84 14.90 0.29
CA ARG A 146 20.58 14.19 0.57
C ARG A 146 19.33 15.07 0.52
N ARG A 147 19.44 16.35 0.91
CA ARG A 147 18.36 17.34 0.79
C ARG A 147 17.91 17.52 -0.66
N LEU A 148 18.87 17.68 -1.58
CA LEU A 148 18.60 17.90 -3.00
C LEU A 148 18.05 16.64 -3.66
N PHE A 149 18.49 15.45 -3.22
CA PHE A 149 17.87 14.19 -3.63
C PHE A 149 16.38 14.15 -3.28
N LEU A 150 16.03 14.49 -2.03
CA LEU A 150 14.63 14.51 -1.58
C LEU A 150 13.79 15.51 -2.39
N GLU A 151 14.28 16.74 -2.56
CA GLU A 151 13.59 17.78 -3.34
C GLU A 151 13.38 17.35 -4.81
N ASN A 152 14.43 16.86 -5.47
CA ASN A 152 14.38 16.43 -6.87
C ASN A 152 13.50 15.19 -7.05
N MET A 153 13.51 14.26 -6.09
CA MET A 153 12.64 13.08 -6.10
C MET A 153 11.17 13.48 -5.92
N LEU A 154 10.85 14.31 -4.93
CA LEU A 154 9.48 14.80 -4.72
C LEU A 154 8.97 15.54 -5.95
N TYR A 155 9.77 16.45 -6.51
CA TYR A 155 9.42 17.14 -7.74
C TYR A 155 9.20 16.17 -8.90
N PHE A 156 10.08 15.17 -9.08
CA PHE A 156 9.93 14.17 -10.15
C PHE A 156 8.61 13.39 -10.02
N LEU A 157 8.31 12.87 -8.82
CA LEU A 157 7.10 12.11 -8.55
C LEU A 157 5.84 12.97 -8.75
N LEU A 158 5.86 14.23 -8.30
CA LEU A 158 4.75 15.17 -8.49
C LEU A 158 4.62 15.63 -9.94
N ARG A 159 5.71 15.90 -10.65
CA ARG A 159 5.70 16.45 -12.01
C ARG A 159 5.35 15.43 -13.08
N THR A 160 5.71 14.16 -12.88
CA THR A 160 5.54 13.09 -13.88
C THR A 160 4.48 12.08 -13.48
N GLY A 161 4.29 11.87 -12.17
CA GLY A 161 3.41 10.84 -11.64
C GLY A 161 3.89 9.40 -11.81
N LEU A 162 5.18 9.21 -12.16
CA LEU A 162 5.85 7.92 -12.34
C LEU A 162 6.39 7.33 -11.02
N ASN A 163 6.90 6.10 -11.10
CA ASN A 163 7.54 5.40 -9.99
C ASN A 163 9.01 5.83 -9.82
N PHE A 164 9.53 5.80 -8.60
CA PHE A 164 10.92 6.14 -8.25
C PHE A 164 11.97 5.34 -9.05
N ARG A 165 11.65 4.14 -9.53
CA ARG A 165 12.52 3.33 -10.41
C ARG A 165 12.91 4.03 -11.71
N PHE A 166 12.12 5.00 -12.16
CA PHE A 166 12.37 5.79 -13.36
C PHE A 166 12.97 7.17 -13.05
N PHE A 167 13.51 7.35 -11.84
CA PHE A 167 14.18 8.59 -11.47
C PHE A 167 15.33 8.86 -12.46
N PRO A 168 15.34 10.04 -13.10
CA PRO A 168 16.31 10.31 -14.16
C PRO A 168 17.70 10.47 -13.56
N GLU A 169 18.69 9.85 -14.21
CA GLU A 169 20.09 10.01 -13.82
C GLU A 169 20.54 11.48 -13.96
N ILE A 170 20.24 12.12 -15.09
CA ILE A 170 20.51 13.54 -15.31
C ILE A 170 19.20 14.32 -15.23
N TYR A 171 19.14 15.27 -14.31
CA TYR A 171 17.95 16.08 -14.09
C TYR A 171 17.82 17.19 -15.14
N ASN A 172 16.60 17.44 -15.61
CA ASN A 172 16.35 18.48 -16.61
C ASN A 172 16.56 19.88 -16.01
N TRP A 173 17.37 20.73 -16.66
CA TRP A 173 17.64 22.09 -16.20
C TRP A 173 16.37 22.93 -16.01
N LYS A 174 15.33 22.71 -16.82
CA LYS A 174 14.03 23.38 -16.67
C LYS A 174 13.38 23.06 -15.32
N TRP A 175 13.53 21.82 -14.86
CA TRP A 175 13.02 21.39 -13.58
C TRP A 175 13.84 21.96 -12.44
N ILE A 176 15.18 22.02 -12.59
CA ILE A 176 16.07 22.67 -11.61
C ILE A 176 15.67 24.13 -11.44
N ALA A 177 15.54 24.88 -12.54
CA ALA A 177 15.13 26.29 -12.50
C ALA A 177 13.78 26.48 -11.78
N HIS A 178 12.78 25.64 -12.12
CA HIS A 178 11.48 25.71 -11.45
C HIS A 178 11.57 25.36 -9.96
N ILE A 179 12.40 24.37 -9.56
CA ILE A 179 12.63 24.05 -8.14
C ILE A 179 13.23 25.25 -7.40
N GLU A 180 14.18 25.98 -8.00
CA GLU A 180 14.74 27.20 -7.41
C GLU A 180 13.68 28.29 -7.21
N ASP A 181 12.81 28.52 -8.21
CA ASP A 181 11.72 29.49 -8.13
C ASP A 181 10.73 29.13 -7.00
N LEU A 182 10.34 27.85 -6.91
CA LEU A 182 9.46 27.34 -5.86
C LEU A 182 10.11 27.43 -4.47
N ARG A 183 11.43 27.18 -4.39
CA ARG A 183 12.19 27.33 -3.14
C ARG A 183 12.21 28.80 -2.71
N TYR A 184 12.42 29.73 -3.64
CA TYR A 184 12.36 31.16 -3.36
C TYR A 184 10.98 31.58 -2.85
N GLN A 185 9.92 31.12 -3.50
CA GLN A 185 8.53 31.38 -3.10
C GLN A 185 8.25 30.92 -1.66
N TYR A 186 8.60 29.67 -1.34
CA TYR A 186 8.44 29.13 0.02
C TYR A 186 9.25 29.92 1.05
N LEU A 187 10.55 30.13 0.77
CA LEU A 187 11.45 30.83 1.68
C LEU A 187 11.00 32.26 1.94
N ASN A 188 10.48 32.97 0.93
CA ASN A 188 9.99 34.33 1.10
C ASN A 188 8.84 34.39 2.12
N THR A 189 7.82 33.54 1.95
CA THR A 189 6.66 33.45 2.85
C THR A 189 7.09 33.07 4.28
N SER A 190 7.84 31.97 4.43
CA SER A 190 8.27 31.49 5.74
C SER A 190 9.23 32.47 6.44
N HIS A 191 10.10 33.15 5.69
CA HIS A 191 11.05 34.12 6.24
C HIS A 191 10.34 35.37 6.79
N ILE A 192 9.36 35.91 6.06
CA ILE A 192 8.56 37.05 6.53
C ILE A 192 7.87 36.71 7.84
N ARG A 193 7.25 35.53 7.91
CA ARG A 193 6.55 35.06 9.12
C ARG A 193 7.51 34.84 10.29
N ARG A 194 8.63 34.15 10.06
CA ARG A 194 9.69 33.98 11.05
C ARG A 194 10.16 35.33 11.60
N LYS A 195 10.46 36.29 10.72
CA LYS A 195 10.88 37.64 11.10
C LYS A 195 9.85 38.31 12.01
N GLN A 196 8.57 38.28 11.64
CA GLN A 196 7.51 38.87 12.46
C GLN A 196 7.41 38.21 13.84
N ASN A 197 7.44 36.88 13.90
CA ASN A 197 7.35 36.13 15.15
C ASN A 197 8.60 36.36 16.04
N GLN A 198 9.79 36.28 15.45
CA GLN A 198 11.06 36.47 16.15
C GLN A 198 11.17 37.87 16.74
N LEU A 199 10.80 38.91 15.99
CA LEU A 199 10.80 40.29 16.48
C LEU A 199 9.76 40.51 17.57
N LYS A 200 8.56 39.92 17.46
CA LYS A 200 7.52 40.00 18.49
C LYS A 200 7.91 39.30 19.78
N THR A 201 8.57 38.14 19.68
CA THR A 201 8.96 37.30 20.84
C THR A 201 10.36 37.62 21.38
N VAL A 202 11.11 38.49 20.71
CA VAL A 202 12.49 38.89 21.06
C VAL A 202 13.41 37.67 21.26
N LYS A 203 13.19 36.63 20.45
CA LYS A 203 14.01 35.40 20.47
C LYS A 203 15.27 35.59 19.64
N ARG A 204 16.41 35.09 20.14
CA ARG A 204 17.69 35.13 19.44
C ARG A 204 17.62 34.41 18.09
N GLU A 205 17.02 33.22 18.07
CA GLU A 205 16.85 32.38 16.88
C GLU A 205 15.48 31.70 16.92
N VAL A 206 14.86 31.56 15.76
CA VAL A 206 13.58 30.87 15.55
C VAL A 206 13.70 30.07 14.26
N PRO A 207 13.33 28.78 14.21
CA PRO A 207 13.36 28.02 12.97
C PRO A 207 12.32 28.54 11.97
N LEU A 208 12.54 28.30 10.69
CA LEU A 208 11.50 28.48 9.68
C LEU A 208 10.41 27.43 9.91
N GLU A 209 9.15 27.74 9.61
CA GLU A 209 8.08 26.75 9.75
C GLU A 209 8.32 25.55 8.85
N LEU A 210 8.01 24.34 9.35
CA LEU A 210 8.23 23.04 8.68
C LEU A 210 9.69 22.81 8.24
N GLN A 211 10.64 23.50 8.86
CA GLN A 211 12.05 23.37 8.57
C GLN A 211 12.87 23.26 9.87
N PRO A 212 13.96 22.49 9.85
CA PRO A 212 14.87 22.41 10.99
C PRO A 212 15.57 23.75 11.21
N LEU A 213 15.99 24.02 12.46
CA LEU A 213 16.89 25.14 12.75
C LEU A 213 18.29 24.86 12.18
N ASP A 214 18.74 23.62 12.28
CA ASP A 214 20.05 23.14 11.86
C ASP A 214 19.87 22.03 10.81
N TYR A 215 20.16 22.39 9.55
CA TYR A 215 20.08 21.46 8.43
C TYR A 215 21.21 20.42 8.41
N GLU A 216 22.39 20.76 8.95
CA GLU A 216 23.59 19.91 8.83
C GLU A 216 23.53 18.74 9.80
N HIS A 217 23.10 18.97 11.04
CA HIS A 217 23.14 17.92 12.07
C HIS A 217 21.78 17.25 12.32
N LYS A 218 20.67 17.94 12.03
CA LYS A 218 19.31 17.47 12.41
C LYS A 218 18.29 17.54 11.27
N GLY A 219 18.71 17.96 10.07
CA GLY A 219 17.76 18.18 8.98
C GLY A 219 17.09 16.90 8.52
N GLU A 220 17.87 15.83 8.32
CA GLU A 220 17.35 14.55 7.84
C GLU A 220 16.36 13.93 8.83
N GLU A 221 16.71 13.86 10.11
CA GLU A 221 15.84 13.33 11.17
C GLU A 221 14.52 14.12 11.25
N PHE A 222 14.59 15.45 11.18
CA PHE A 222 13.40 16.30 11.21
C PHE A 222 12.47 16.03 10.02
N HIS A 223 13.01 15.99 8.80
CA HIS A 223 12.20 15.74 7.60
C HIS A 223 11.64 14.31 7.58
N LEU A 224 12.39 13.31 8.06
CA LEU A 224 11.91 11.94 8.18
C LEU A 224 10.72 11.85 9.14
N LYS A 225 10.83 12.44 10.34
CA LYS A 225 9.74 12.52 11.32
C LYS A 225 8.52 13.22 10.73
N LEU A 226 8.71 14.38 10.07
CA LEU A 226 7.63 15.13 9.43
C LEU A 226 6.89 14.31 8.35
N LEU A 227 7.64 13.65 7.47
CA LEU A 227 7.07 12.81 6.40
C LEU A 227 6.36 11.58 6.96
N GLN A 228 6.90 10.96 8.01
CA GLN A 228 6.27 9.84 8.69
C GLN A 228 4.93 10.27 9.33
N HIS A 229 4.93 11.42 10.01
CA HIS A 229 3.70 12.00 10.57
C HIS A 229 2.64 12.26 9.48
N PHE A 230 3.03 12.85 8.35
CA PHE A 230 2.11 13.05 7.22
C PHE A 230 1.60 11.73 6.66
N LYS A 231 2.46 10.72 6.50
CA LYS A 231 2.08 9.38 6.02
C LYS A 231 1.07 8.72 6.96
N GLU A 232 1.33 8.73 8.27
CA GLU A 232 0.46 8.11 9.26
C GLU A 232 -0.89 8.81 9.35
N TYR A 233 -0.89 10.14 9.43
CA TYR A 233 -2.12 10.93 9.43
C TYR A 233 -2.94 10.69 8.16
N GLN A 234 -2.29 10.69 6.99
CA GLN A 234 -2.95 10.41 5.72
C GLN A 234 -3.54 9.00 5.68
N ASN A 235 -2.83 7.98 6.16
CA ASN A 235 -3.34 6.60 6.22
C ASN A 235 -4.56 6.47 7.12
N LEU A 236 -4.58 7.16 8.28
CA LEU A 236 -5.75 7.19 9.17
C LEU A 236 -6.96 7.86 8.51
N VAL A 237 -6.74 8.98 7.81
CA VAL A 237 -7.79 9.67 7.05
C VAL A 237 -8.30 8.77 5.93
N ILE A 238 -7.42 8.14 5.17
CA ILE A 238 -7.79 7.20 4.09
C ILE A 238 -8.61 6.04 4.65
N ALA A 239 -8.17 5.39 5.73
CA ALA A 239 -8.90 4.29 6.37
C ALA A 239 -10.30 4.72 6.82
N ARG A 240 -10.42 5.93 7.40
CA ARG A 240 -11.71 6.51 7.78
C ARG A 240 -12.63 6.77 6.57
N LEU A 241 -12.07 7.19 5.44
CA LEU A 241 -12.85 7.42 4.22
C LEU A 241 -13.27 6.09 3.57
N MET A 242 -12.39 5.08 3.58
CA MET A 242 -12.65 3.75 3.05
C MET A 242 -13.75 3.02 3.81
N SER A 243 -13.81 3.15 5.14
CA SER A 243 -14.85 2.49 5.95
C SER A 243 -16.28 2.90 5.60
N ASN A 244 -16.44 4.07 4.98
CA ASN A 244 -17.72 4.60 4.50
C ASN A 244 -17.82 4.65 2.97
N TYR A 245 -16.92 3.98 2.23
CA TYR A 245 -16.89 3.97 0.76
C TYR A 245 -16.74 5.35 0.12
N ILE A 246 -16.05 6.27 0.79
CA ILE A 246 -15.86 7.66 0.36
C ILE A 246 -14.55 7.86 -0.42
N PHE A 247 -13.51 7.10 -0.08
CA PHE A 247 -12.20 7.20 -0.71
C PHE A 247 -12.31 6.73 -2.18
N LEU A 248 -12.28 7.63 -3.16
CA LEU A 248 -12.34 7.31 -4.60
C LEU A 248 -13.72 6.90 -5.16
N CYS A 249 -14.80 7.56 -4.74
CA CYS A 249 -16.16 7.26 -5.20
C CYS A 249 -16.64 8.04 -6.46
N ASP A 250 -15.75 8.63 -7.26
CA ASP A 250 -16.17 9.37 -8.48
C ASP A 250 -16.84 8.44 -9.51
N PRO A 251 -17.91 8.88 -10.20
CA PRO A 251 -18.45 10.26 -10.29
C PRO A 251 -19.40 10.67 -9.15
N TYR A 252 -19.59 9.84 -8.14
CA TYR A 252 -20.45 10.17 -7.01
C TYR A 252 -19.77 11.14 -6.05
N ILE A 253 -20.55 12.08 -5.51
CA ILE A 253 -20.10 13.06 -4.53
C ILE A 253 -20.62 12.63 -3.15
N PRO A 254 -19.74 12.37 -2.18
CA PRO A 254 -20.12 11.97 -0.82
C PRO A 254 -20.70 13.16 -0.04
N VAL A 255 -21.77 12.93 0.71
CA VAL A 255 -22.51 13.95 1.47
C VAL A 255 -22.85 13.42 2.86
N GLN A 256 -22.35 14.10 3.89
CA GLN A 256 -22.54 13.71 5.30
C GLN A 256 -23.17 14.80 6.17
N THR A 257 -23.27 16.04 5.66
CA THR A 257 -23.84 17.17 6.41
C THR A 257 -24.94 17.86 5.60
N ARG A 258 -25.84 18.56 6.29
CA ARG A 258 -26.87 19.37 5.61
C ARG A 258 -26.27 20.44 4.71
N GLU A 259 -25.19 21.06 5.19
CA GLU A 259 -24.49 22.14 4.50
C GLU A 259 -23.85 21.64 3.20
N SER A 260 -23.24 20.45 3.24
CA SER A 260 -22.67 19.82 2.03
C SER A 260 -23.76 19.43 1.04
N LEU A 261 -24.90 18.89 1.51
CA LEU A 261 -26.04 18.59 0.65
C LEU A 261 -26.55 19.84 -0.07
N GLN A 262 -26.75 20.94 0.68
CA GLN A 262 -27.18 22.20 0.08
C GLN A 262 -26.13 22.75 -0.89
N GLY A 263 -24.84 22.62 -0.57
CA GLY A 263 -23.76 23.03 -1.45
C GLY A 263 -23.75 22.28 -2.78
N VAL A 264 -23.96 20.96 -2.74
CA VAL A 264 -24.02 20.11 -3.94
C VAL A 264 -25.27 20.41 -4.75
N LEU A 265 -26.45 20.52 -4.12
CA LEU A 265 -27.71 20.84 -4.82
C LEU A 265 -27.71 22.26 -5.43
N ASN A 266 -27.07 23.23 -4.77
CA ASN A 266 -26.92 24.58 -5.31
C ASN A 266 -26.01 24.61 -6.54
N ARG A 267 -24.98 23.75 -6.57
CA ARG A 267 -24.00 23.69 -7.65
C ARG A 267 -24.49 22.87 -8.84
N PHE A 268 -25.11 21.73 -8.57
CA PHE A 268 -25.61 20.80 -9.57
C PHE A 268 -27.13 20.86 -9.55
N LYS A 269 -27.69 21.69 -10.44
CA LYS A 269 -29.14 21.97 -10.54
C LYS A 269 -29.98 20.70 -10.76
N ARG A 270 -29.37 19.61 -11.25
CA ARG A 270 -29.97 18.30 -11.49
C ARG A 270 -29.03 17.17 -11.07
N GLY A 271 -29.61 16.06 -10.65
CA GLY A 271 -28.90 14.86 -10.22
C GLY A 271 -29.73 14.04 -9.22
N LYS A 272 -29.18 12.89 -8.84
CA LYS A 272 -29.84 11.89 -7.99
C LYS A 272 -29.04 11.61 -6.73
N LEU A 273 -29.72 11.41 -5.60
CA LEU A 273 -29.09 11.03 -4.35
C LEU A 273 -29.30 9.54 -4.08
N TYR A 274 -28.24 8.85 -3.72
CA TYR A 274 -28.22 7.43 -3.46
C TYR A 274 -27.79 7.11 -2.03
N LYS A 275 -28.29 5.99 -1.54
CA LYS A 275 -27.89 5.34 -0.29
C LYS A 275 -27.39 3.94 -0.59
N LEU A 276 -26.32 3.52 0.08
CA LEU A 276 -25.81 2.16 -0.05
C LEU A 276 -26.48 1.25 0.99
N VAL A 277 -26.90 0.07 0.56
CA VAL A 277 -27.59 -0.94 1.38
C VAL A 277 -26.68 -2.17 1.46
N SER A 278 -26.52 -2.73 2.67
CA SER A 278 -25.60 -3.85 2.90
C SER A 278 -26.07 -5.14 2.25
N HIS A 279 -25.14 -5.98 1.77
CA HIS A 279 -25.42 -7.33 1.27
C HIS A 279 -26.13 -8.26 2.27
N SER A 280 -26.11 -7.95 3.58
CA SER A 280 -26.79 -8.75 4.60
C SER A 280 -28.32 -8.73 4.55
N CYS A 281 -28.94 -7.91 3.68
CA CYS A 281 -30.40 -7.79 3.60
C CYS A 281 -31.02 -8.19 2.25
N VAL A 282 -30.25 -8.80 1.33
CA VAL A 282 -30.78 -9.26 0.03
C VAL A 282 -31.38 -10.69 0.11
N ASN A 283 -31.08 -11.47 1.15
CA ASN A 283 -31.59 -12.85 1.30
C ASN A 283 -32.67 -12.98 2.38
N THR A 284 -33.84 -12.36 2.21
CA THR A 284 -35.12 -12.84 2.81
C THR A 284 -36.31 -12.11 2.18
N ASN A 285 -36.54 -12.28 0.87
CA ASN A 285 -37.85 -12.03 0.28
C ASN A 285 -38.25 -13.11 -0.73
N ASP A 286 -37.83 -14.35 -0.50
CA ASP A 286 -38.47 -15.50 -1.12
C ASP A 286 -39.57 -16.01 -0.21
N GLY A 287 -40.80 -15.69 -0.58
CA GLY A 287 -41.98 -16.18 0.08
C GLY A 287 -42.00 -17.71 0.09
N LYS A 288 -42.06 -18.28 1.28
CA LYS A 288 -42.63 -19.61 1.52
C LYS A 288 -43.20 -19.64 2.94
N ASN A 289 -44.52 -19.76 2.99
CA ASN A 289 -45.26 -20.24 4.15
C ASN A 289 -44.56 -21.48 4.71
N GLN A 290 -44.18 -21.47 5.99
CA GLN A 290 -44.13 -22.68 6.79
C GLN A 290 -44.28 -22.37 8.29
N THR A 291 -45.13 -23.19 8.88
CA THR A 291 -45.74 -23.16 10.21
C THR A 291 -44.77 -23.50 11.34
N ASN A 292 -45.03 -22.88 12.50
CA ASN A 292 -44.86 -23.38 13.88
C ASN A 292 -43.79 -24.45 14.17
N GLY A 293 -42.82 -24.09 15.02
CA GLY A 293 -42.00 -25.01 15.79
C GLY A 293 -41.38 -24.30 17.00
N LEU A 294 -41.89 -24.62 18.20
CA LEU A 294 -41.36 -24.24 19.51
C LEU A 294 -39.94 -24.79 19.77
N VAL A 295 -39.34 -24.32 20.88
CA VAL A 295 -38.22 -24.93 21.67
C VAL A 295 -36.82 -24.41 21.26
N ASN A 296 -35.94 -23.84 22.10
CA ASN A 296 -35.89 -23.66 23.56
C ASN A 296 -35.03 -22.44 23.90
N THR A 297 -35.41 -21.79 24.99
CA THR A 297 -34.63 -20.85 25.79
C THR A 297 -33.43 -21.52 26.43
N ASN A 298 -32.25 -20.89 26.39
CA ASN A 298 -31.36 -20.86 27.55
C ASN A 298 -30.55 -19.56 27.56
N ILE A 299 -31.06 -18.65 28.38
CA ILE A 299 -30.42 -17.44 28.88
C ILE A 299 -29.32 -17.88 29.86
N ASN A 300 -28.10 -17.42 29.65
CA ASN A 300 -27.19 -17.11 30.75
C ASN A 300 -26.71 -15.67 30.56
N ASN A 301 -27.51 -14.77 31.13
CA ASN A 301 -27.10 -13.41 31.46
C ASN A 301 -26.01 -13.48 32.54
N ASN A 302 -24.97 -12.68 32.39
CA ASN A 302 -24.68 -11.66 33.40
C ASN A 302 -23.86 -10.50 32.80
N ASN A 303 -24.48 -9.33 32.93
CA ASN A 303 -23.93 -7.97 32.97
C ASN A 303 -23.77 -7.20 31.65
N SER A 304 -24.95 -6.82 31.14
CA SER A 304 -25.18 -5.55 30.44
C SER A 304 -24.85 -4.33 31.30
N LEU A 305 -24.45 -3.22 30.68
CA LEU A 305 -25.11 -1.91 30.87
C LEU A 305 -24.56 -0.85 29.89
N VAL A 306 -24.86 -1.00 28.59
CA VAL A 306 -25.22 0.12 27.69
C VAL A 306 -26.08 -0.47 26.55
N ASN A 307 -27.37 -0.67 26.78
CA ASN A 307 -28.33 -0.96 25.71
C ASN A 307 -29.22 0.27 25.52
N ALA A 308 -28.80 1.15 24.62
CA ALA A 308 -29.71 2.09 23.97
C ALA A 308 -30.28 1.41 22.73
N HIS A 309 -31.60 1.17 22.76
CA HIS A 309 -32.40 0.82 21.60
C HIS A 309 -32.14 1.78 20.43
N ILE A 310 -31.48 1.30 19.37
CA ILE A 310 -31.65 1.82 18.00
C ILE A 310 -31.75 0.61 17.07
N ASN A 311 -32.97 0.08 16.95
CA ASN A 311 -33.35 -0.76 15.82
C ASN A 311 -33.41 0.13 14.57
N ASN A 312 -32.33 0.14 13.78
CA ASN A 312 -32.34 0.52 12.35
C ASN A 312 -31.07 -0.06 11.67
N ASN A 313 -31.00 -1.39 11.59
CA ASN A 313 -29.88 -2.15 11.00
C ASN A 313 -29.81 -2.11 9.46
N ASN A 314 -30.29 -1.05 8.80
CA ASN A 314 -30.50 -1.05 7.35
C ASN A 314 -29.49 -0.24 6.51
N SER A 315 -28.49 0.43 7.11
CA SER A 315 -27.33 0.90 6.34
C SER A 315 -26.08 0.99 7.20
N LEU A 316 -25.12 0.11 6.94
CA LEU A 316 -23.76 0.19 7.51
C LEU A 316 -23.03 1.46 7.04
N VAL A 317 -23.38 1.98 5.86
CA VAL A 317 -22.72 3.15 5.27
C VAL A 317 -23.33 4.44 5.81
N LYS A 318 -22.47 5.28 6.42
CA LYS A 318 -22.86 6.52 7.12
C LYS A 318 -22.64 7.75 6.24
N CYS A 319 -23.02 7.64 4.98
CA CYS A 319 -22.84 8.66 3.95
C CYS A 319 -23.93 8.52 2.86
N LEU A 320 -24.33 9.64 2.25
CA LEU A 320 -25.17 9.67 1.06
C LEU A 320 -24.32 10.05 -0.16
N PHE A 321 -24.70 9.59 -1.35
CA PHE A 321 -23.90 9.76 -2.57
C PHE A 321 -24.71 10.46 -3.64
N PHE A 322 -24.29 11.66 -4.04
CA PHE A 322 -24.95 12.43 -5.09
C PHE A 322 -24.31 12.16 -6.44
N LEU A 323 -25.09 11.74 -7.41
CA LEU A 323 -24.67 11.60 -8.81
C LEU A 323 -25.21 12.79 -9.60
N PRO A 324 -24.35 13.69 -10.10
CA PRO A 324 -24.77 14.77 -10.99
C PRO A 324 -25.17 14.22 -12.37
N ASP A 325 -26.14 14.87 -13.02
CA ASP A 325 -26.48 14.56 -14.41
C ASP A 325 -25.40 15.17 -15.34
N GLU A 326 -24.73 14.33 -16.13
CA GLU A 326 -23.56 14.70 -16.96
C GLU A 326 -23.85 15.79 -18.02
N GLU A 327 -25.11 16.01 -18.37
CA GLU A 327 -25.53 16.97 -19.41
C GLU A 327 -25.68 18.43 -18.92
N TYR A 328 -25.66 18.69 -17.61
CA TYR A 328 -26.08 20.00 -17.04
C TYR A 328 -25.17 20.50 -15.89
N ILE A 329 -23.85 20.48 -16.12
CA ILE A 329 -22.90 21.26 -15.29
C ILE A 329 -23.00 22.72 -15.74
N ASP A 330 -23.22 23.66 -14.83
CA ASP A 330 -23.37 25.10 -15.14
C ASP A 330 -22.20 25.61 -16.01
N THR A 331 -22.47 25.82 -17.31
CA THR A 331 -21.50 26.20 -18.35
C THR A 331 -21.18 27.70 -18.38
N GLU A 332 -21.38 28.44 -17.28
CA GLU A 332 -21.02 29.87 -17.22
C GLU A 332 -19.50 30.12 -17.08
N LYS A 333 -18.66 29.06 -17.09
CA LYS A 333 -17.20 29.16 -17.15
C LYS A 333 -16.59 28.33 -18.30
N LYS A 334 -17.18 28.38 -19.50
CA LYS A 334 -16.54 27.84 -20.72
C LYS A 334 -15.51 28.83 -21.27
N GLU A 335 -14.25 28.67 -20.88
CA GLU A 335 -13.14 28.96 -21.79
C GLU A 335 -12.80 27.66 -22.52
N SER A 336 -12.83 27.72 -23.86
CA SER A 336 -12.56 26.68 -24.87
C SER A 336 -13.53 25.49 -24.97
N GLN A 337 -14.29 25.49 -26.08
CA GLN A 337 -15.00 24.34 -26.63
C GLN A 337 -14.00 23.37 -27.27
N ASP A 338 -14.02 22.12 -26.84
CA ASP A 338 -13.65 20.96 -27.66
C ASP A 338 -14.76 19.92 -27.51
N ASP A 339 -15.47 19.66 -28.62
CA ASP A 339 -16.74 18.92 -28.71
C ASP A 339 -16.63 17.39 -28.52
N ASN A 340 -15.58 16.89 -27.87
CA ASN A 340 -15.37 15.45 -27.61
C ASN A 340 -15.14 15.09 -26.13
N LEU A 341 -15.30 16.04 -25.20
CA LEU A 341 -15.14 15.74 -23.77
C LEU A 341 -16.47 15.32 -23.13
N ILE A 342 -16.59 14.02 -22.85
CA ILE A 342 -17.41 13.55 -21.73
C ILE A 342 -16.90 14.30 -20.49
N CYS A 343 -17.69 15.25 -20.02
CA CYS A 343 -17.31 16.28 -19.08
C CYS A 343 -17.12 15.65 -17.68
N SER A 344 -15.90 15.18 -17.38
CA SER A 344 -15.59 14.73 -16.02
C SER A 344 -15.68 15.94 -15.07
N ASN A 345 -16.34 15.75 -13.92
CA ASN A 345 -16.46 16.76 -12.85
C ASN A 345 -15.11 17.14 -12.19
N MET A 346 -13.99 16.85 -12.85
CA MET A 346 -12.66 16.95 -12.26
C MET A 346 -12.15 18.39 -12.37
N TYR A 347 -11.95 19.02 -11.22
CA TYR A 347 -11.28 20.31 -11.13
C TYR A 347 -9.83 20.22 -11.61
N LYS A 348 -9.31 21.32 -12.16
CA LYS A 348 -7.85 21.49 -12.22
C LYS A 348 -7.31 21.55 -10.78
N PRO A 349 -6.07 21.09 -10.53
CA PRO A 349 -5.51 21.02 -9.19
C PRO A 349 -5.62 22.34 -8.40
N LEU A 350 -5.25 23.47 -9.03
CA LEU A 350 -5.31 24.79 -8.37
C LEU A 350 -6.74 25.25 -8.07
N ASP A 351 -7.70 24.92 -8.94
CA ASP A 351 -9.12 25.24 -8.69
C ASP A 351 -9.66 24.44 -7.50
N ALA A 352 -9.27 23.16 -7.37
CA ALA A 352 -9.62 22.33 -6.23
C ALA A 352 -9.05 22.91 -4.93
N LEU A 353 -7.78 23.34 -4.94
CA LEU A 353 -7.14 23.96 -3.79
C LEU A 353 -7.80 25.29 -3.40
N GLN A 354 -8.16 26.13 -4.37
CA GLN A 354 -8.84 27.40 -4.12
C GLN A 354 -10.24 27.18 -3.52
N ASN A 355 -10.97 26.16 -3.97
CA ASN A 355 -12.24 25.78 -3.36
C ASN A 355 -12.06 25.31 -1.91
N PHE A 356 -11.00 24.54 -1.64
CA PHE A 356 -10.65 24.11 -0.29
C PHE A 356 -10.36 25.31 0.63
N TYR A 357 -9.53 26.26 0.20
CA TYR A 357 -9.26 27.47 0.98
C TYR A 357 -10.49 28.36 1.17
N SER A 358 -11.35 28.44 0.17
CA SER A 358 -12.62 29.18 0.29
C SER A 358 -13.53 28.56 1.35
N TYR A 359 -13.57 27.22 1.43
CA TYR A 359 -14.28 26.50 2.48
C TYR A 359 -13.68 26.76 3.87
N LEU A 360 -12.36 26.66 4.02
CA LEU A 360 -11.70 26.93 5.31
C LEU A 360 -11.94 28.36 5.79
N LYS A 361 -11.86 29.33 4.89
CA LYS A 361 -12.16 30.74 5.19
C LYS A 361 -13.60 30.93 5.64
N LYS A 362 -14.57 30.24 5.01
CA LYS A 362 -15.98 30.27 5.43
C LYS A 362 -16.18 29.69 6.82
N GLN A 363 -15.42 28.65 7.19
CA GLN A 363 -15.45 28.03 8.50
C GLN A 363 -14.59 28.75 9.56
N ASN A 364 -13.95 29.88 9.21
CA ASN A 364 -13.00 30.60 10.04
C ASN A 364 -11.84 29.71 10.55
N ILE A 365 -11.38 28.79 9.71
CA ILE A 365 -10.22 27.93 9.99
C ILE A 365 -9.02 28.53 9.29
N GLU A 366 -8.00 28.91 10.06
CA GLU A 366 -6.73 29.44 9.54
C GLU A 366 -5.66 28.34 9.56
N LEU A 367 -5.04 28.10 8.41
CA LEU A 367 -3.85 27.25 8.32
C LEU A 367 -2.58 28.10 8.47
N ASN A 368 -1.47 27.46 8.80
CA ASN A 368 -0.17 28.13 8.80
C ASN A 368 0.22 28.56 7.39
N ASP A 369 0.70 29.79 7.24
CA ASP A 369 1.07 30.38 5.93
C ASP A 369 2.07 29.50 5.17
N SER A 370 3.04 28.92 5.87
CA SER A 370 4.04 28.04 5.24
C SER A 370 3.44 26.71 4.77
N TYR A 371 2.42 26.21 5.46
CA TYR A 371 1.70 25.01 5.03
C TYR A 371 0.79 25.30 3.83
N ILE A 372 0.16 26.47 3.79
CA ILE A 372 -0.59 26.97 2.62
C ILE A 372 0.34 27.05 1.40
N GLU A 373 1.51 27.67 1.56
CA GLU A 373 2.49 27.80 0.48
C GLU A 373 2.99 26.43 -0.02
N MET A 374 3.25 25.50 0.90
CA MET A 374 3.65 24.13 0.54
C MET A 374 2.58 23.42 -0.30
N LEU A 375 1.30 23.51 0.10
CA LEU A 375 0.19 22.92 -0.66
C LEU A 375 0.04 23.58 -2.04
N ASN A 376 0.21 24.90 -2.12
CA ASN A 376 0.17 25.64 -3.37
C ASN A 376 1.28 25.18 -4.33
N ILE A 377 2.52 25.08 -3.84
CA ILE A 377 3.68 24.58 -4.60
C ILE A 377 3.42 23.17 -5.14
N PHE A 378 2.99 22.22 -4.29
CA PHE A 378 2.71 20.85 -4.73
C PHE A 378 1.62 20.81 -5.79
N THR A 379 0.57 21.61 -5.62
CA THR A 379 -0.56 21.69 -6.55
C THR A 379 -0.15 22.31 -7.89
N GLN A 380 0.70 23.34 -7.87
CA GLN A 380 1.29 23.93 -9.07
C GLN A 380 2.12 22.91 -9.85
N ILE A 381 2.98 22.13 -9.17
CA ILE A 381 3.78 21.07 -9.83
C ILE A 381 2.87 20.01 -10.48
N ILE A 382 1.77 19.64 -9.83
CA ILE A 382 0.81 18.67 -10.39
C ILE A 382 0.10 19.27 -11.62
N GLN A 383 -0.26 20.55 -11.58
CA GLN A 383 -0.92 21.23 -12.70
C GLN A 383 -0.03 21.28 -13.97
N GLU A 384 1.29 21.33 -13.81
CA GLU A 384 2.25 21.26 -14.92
C GLU A 384 2.19 19.94 -15.72
N ARG A 385 1.50 18.90 -15.23
CA ARG A 385 1.23 17.67 -16.01
C ARG A 385 0.35 17.94 -17.24
N GLY A 386 -0.41 19.03 -17.24
CA GLY A 386 -1.31 19.40 -18.33
C GLY A 386 -2.71 18.83 -18.18
N GLN A 387 -3.39 18.59 -19.30
CA GLN A 387 -4.81 18.23 -19.33
C GLN A 387 -5.12 16.93 -18.57
N TYR A 388 -4.34 15.88 -18.81
CA TYR A 388 -4.50 14.56 -18.19
C TYR A 388 -3.62 14.41 -16.95
N TRP A 389 -3.77 15.35 -16.01
CA TRP A 389 -2.92 15.39 -14.81
C TRP A 389 -3.15 14.22 -13.84
N LEU A 390 -4.34 13.61 -13.89
CA LEU A 390 -4.75 12.47 -13.06
C LEU A 390 -5.24 11.28 -13.90
N HIS A 391 -6.39 11.41 -14.57
CA HIS A 391 -7.04 10.34 -15.34
C HIS A 391 -6.80 10.44 -16.85
N ILE A 392 -6.84 9.30 -17.52
CA ILE A 392 -6.96 9.17 -18.99
C ILE A 392 -8.46 9.26 -19.36
N PRO A 393 -8.86 9.62 -20.60
CA PRO A 393 -10.26 9.56 -21.01
C PRO A 393 -10.87 8.17 -20.76
N ASN A 394 -12.10 8.13 -20.23
CA ASN A 394 -12.86 6.91 -19.89
C ASN A 394 -12.24 6.01 -18.81
N GLU A 395 -11.26 6.50 -18.04
CA GLU A 395 -10.68 5.79 -16.91
C GLU A 395 -11.44 6.12 -15.62
N LYS A 396 -11.78 5.10 -14.81
CA LYS A 396 -12.34 5.34 -13.47
C LYS A 396 -11.25 5.83 -12.51
N ILE A 397 -11.65 6.55 -11.46
CA ILE A 397 -10.70 7.04 -10.45
C ILE A 397 -10.02 5.91 -9.68
N THR A 398 -10.74 4.81 -9.45
CA THR A 398 -10.21 3.58 -8.80
C THR A 398 -9.11 2.96 -9.65
N ASP A 399 -9.33 2.82 -10.95
CA ASP A 399 -8.35 2.27 -11.90
C ASP A 399 -7.12 3.19 -11.98
N THR A 400 -7.35 4.50 -12.03
CA THR A 400 -6.29 5.53 -12.02
C THR A 400 -5.41 5.41 -10.77
N PHE A 401 -6.03 5.24 -9.60
CA PHE A 401 -5.33 5.08 -8.34
C PHE A 401 -4.51 3.79 -8.34
N LEU A 402 -5.12 2.64 -8.65
CA LEU A 402 -4.45 1.34 -8.66
C LEU A 402 -3.33 1.25 -9.72
N ARG A 403 -3.48 1.94 -10.86
CA ARG A 403 -2.44 2.03 -11.89
C ARG A 403 -1.19 2.75 -11.38
N ARG A 404 -1.36 3.79 -10.56
CA ARG A 404 -0.26 4.63 -10.05
C ARG A 404 0.26 4.18 -8.69
N TYR A 405 -0.50 3.38 -7.95
CA TYR A 405 -0.09 2.85 -6.66
C TYR A 405 1.10 1.90 -6.80
N ASN A 406 1.97 1.86 -5.80
CA ASN A 406 3.12 0.96 -5.82
C ASN A 406 2.67 -0.47 -5.57
N LYS A 407 2.84 -1.35 -6.56
CA LYS A 407 2.44 -2.76 -6.48
C LYS A 407 3.27 -3.56 -5.47
N ASP A 408 4.47 -3.07 -5.16
CA ASP A 408 5.39 -3.69 -4.21
C ASP A 408 5.07 -3.26 -2.74
N ASP A 409 4.08 -2.39 -2.53
CA ASP A 409 3.66 -1.93 -1.20
C ASP A 409 2.72 -2.94 -0.51
N SER A 410 2.89 -3.14 0.79
CA SER A 410 2.10 -4.11 1.57
C SER A 410 0.61 -3.80 1.64
N LEU A 411 0.22 -2.52 1.44
CA LEU A 411 -1.19 -2.11 1.45
C LEU A 411 -1.88 -2.32 0.09
N TYR A 412 -1.15 -2.66 -0.98
CA TYR A 412 -1.73 -2.81 -2.31
C TYR A 412 -2.89 -3.83 -2.36
N PRO A 413 -2.78 -5.04 -1.79
CA PRO A 413 -3.90 -6.00 -1.78
C PRO A 413 -5.16 -5.46 -1.10
N MET A 414 -4.98 -4.69 -0.02
CA MET A 414 -6.09 -4.08 0.72
C MET A 414 -6.81 -3.01 -0.12
N PHE A 415 -6.08 -2.21 -0.88
CA PHE A 415 -6.70 -1.25 -1.82
C PHE A 415 -7.41 -1.93 -2.98
N VAL A 416 -6.89 -3.05 -3.50
CA VAL A 416 -7.57 -3.84 -4.53
C VAL A 416 -8.90 -4.37 -3.99
N GLN A 417 -8.87 -5.02 -2.82
CA GLN A 417 -10.07 -5.52 -2.16
C GLN A 417 -11.10 -4.40 -1.93
N TYR A 418 -10.66 -3.24 -1.42
CA TYR A 418 -11.55 -2.11 -1.23
C TYR A 418 -12.18 -1.62 -2.55
N CYS A 419 -11.42 -1.56 -3.64
CA CYS A 419 -11.97 -1.14 -4.93
C CYS A 419 -13.02 -2.13 -5.45
N ASP A 420 -12.83 -3.42 -5.22
CA ASP A 420 -13.80 -4.47 -5.57
C ASP A 420 -15.08 -4.33 -4.74
N GLU A 421 -14.95 -4.21 -3.41
CA GLU A 421 -16.08 -4.00 -2.49
C GLU A 421 -16.85 -2.71 -2.80
N LEU A 422 -16.13 -1.63 -3.13
CA LEU A 422 -16.70 -0.36 -3.54
C LEU A 422 -17.57 -0.53 -4.80
N ASN A 423 -17.03 -1.19 -5.83
CA ASN A 423 -17.77 -1.43 -7.07
C ASN A 423 -19.03 -2.26 -6.82
N GLU A 424 -18.94 -3.33 -6.01
CA GLU A 424 -20.09 -4.17 -5.64
C GLU A 424 -21.16 -3.39 -4.86
N ALA A 425 -20.74 -2.56 -3.89
CA ALA A 425 -21.66 -1.75 -3.09
C ALA A 425 -22.44 -0.77 -3.96
N PHE A 426 -21.78 -0.11 -4.93
CA PHE A 426 -22.43 0.84 -5.84
C PHE A 426 -23.35 0.20 -6.89
N LEU A 427 -23.24 -1.12 -7.13
CA LEU A 427 -24.22 -1.87 -7.92
C LEU A 427 -25.56 -1.99 -7.19
N ASN A 428 -25.53 -2.13 -5.86
CA ASN A 428 -26.72 -2.30 -5.01
C ASN A 428 -27.23 -1.00 -4.37
N LYS A 429 -26.91 0.15 -4.95
CA LYS A 429 -27.35 1.45 -4.45
C LYS A 429 -28.87 1.65 -4.60
N VAL A 430 -29.48 2.34 -3.64
CA VAL A 430 -30.90 2.69 -3.64
C VAL A 430 -31.05 4.19 -3.83
N GLU A 431 -31.88 4.59 -4.80
CA GLU A 431 -32.22 6.01 -5.04
C GLU A 431 -33.13 6.54 -3.92
N ILE A 432 -32.79 7.70 -3.38
CA ILE A 432 -33.59 8.41 -2.39
C ILE A 432 -34.49 9.39 -3.14
N LEU A 433 -35.76 9.48 -2.75
CA LEU A 433 -36.67 10.49 -3.29
C LEU A 433 -36.34 11.88 -2.69
N PRO A 434 -36.45 12.99 -3.47
CA PRO A 434 -36.12 14.34 -3.01
C PRO A 434 -36.81 14.77 -1.71
N GLU A 435 -38.04 14.33 -1.49
CA GLU A 435 -38.84 14.59 -0.28
C GLU A 435 -38.18 14.07 1.01
N ASN A 436 -37.37 13.02 0.88
CA ASN A 436 -36.71 12.35 2.00
C ASN A 436 -35.26 12.81 2.21
N TYR A 437 -34.70 13.64 1.32
CA TYR A 437 -33.30 14.11 1.40
C TYR A 437 -32.98 14.72 2.77
N HIS A 438 -33.83 15.64 3.24
CA HIS A 438 -33.62 16.32 4.51
C HIS A 438 -33.75 15.39 5.72
N LYS A 439 -34.61 14.37 5.67
CA LYS A 439 -34.77 13.41 6.77
C LYS A 439 -33.54 12.53 6.89
N GLU A 440 -33.11 11.92 5.78
CA GLU A 440 -31.95 11.03 5.75
C GLU A 440 -30.66 11.76 6.12
N ILE A 441 -30.42 12.97 5.59
CA ILE A 441 -29.18 13.71 5.92
C ILE A 441 -29.12 14.13 7.39
N THR A 442 -30.27 14.40 8.04
CA THR A 442 -30.30 14.70 9.49
C THR A 442 -29.75 13.55 10.31
N TYR A 443 -30.16 12.34 9.94
CA TYR A 443 -29.79 11.13 10.64
C TYR A 443 -28.30 10.83 10.45
N ILE A 444 -27.81 10.94 9.21
CA ILE A 444 -26.40 10.75 8.89
C ILE A 444 -25.50 11.79 9.57
N GLU A 445 -25.91 13.06 9.60
CA GLU A 445 -25.14 14.15 10.20
C GLU A 445 -24.94 13.95 11.72
N LYS A 446 -25.95 13.43 12.42
CA LYS A 446 -25.82 13.11 13.85
C LYS A 446 -24.77 12.02 14.09
N ILE A 447 -24.80 10.95 13.30
CA ILE A 447 -23.81 9.86 13.39
C ILE A 447 -22.41 10.38 13.05
N TYR A 448 -22.28 11.18 11.99
CA TYR A 448 -21.02 11.79 11.58
C TYR A 448 -20.38 12.66 12.67
N GLN A 449 -21.19 13.43 13.43
CA GLN A 449 -20.69 14.23 14.54
C GLN A 449 -20.15 13.37 15.70
N GLU A 450 -20.85 12.29 16.04
CA GLU A 450 -20.40 11.34 17.06
C GLU A 450 -19.08 10.65 16.64
N GLU A 451 -18.99 10.21 15.38
CA GLU A 451 -17.77 9.62 14.82
C GLU A 451 -16.60 10.60 14.78
N ASN A 452 -16.84 11.87 14.44
CA ASN A 452 -15.81 12.90 14.47
C ASN A 452 -15.22 13.10 15.86
N ARG A 453 -16.07 13.15 16.89
CA ARG A 453 -15.62 13.28 18.28
C ARG A 453 -14.75 12.08 18.67
N PHE A 454 -15.19 10.88 18.33
CA PHE A 454 -14.41 9.66 18.57
C PHE A 454 -13.07 9.67 17.79
N PHE A 455 -13.11 9.99 16.50
CA PHE A 455 -11.92 10.00 15.65
C PHE A 455 -10.88 11.03 16.13
N HIS A 456 -11.32 12.21 16.58
CA HIS A 456 -10.41 13.18 17.19
C HIS A 456 -9.72 12.63 18.44
N THR A 457 -10.46 11.96 19.32
CA THR A 457 -9.87 11.30 20.51
C THR A 457 -8.92 10.17 20.10
N PHE A 458 -9.30 9.37 19.10
CA PHE A 458 -8.48 8.28 18.56
C PHE A 458 -7.15 8.79 18.00
N VAL A 459 -7.18 9.78 17.10
CA VAL A 459 -5.97 10.40 16.52
C VAL A 459 -5.09 10.99 17.62
N ASN A 460 -5.68 11.73 18.56
CA ASN A 460 -4.96 12.30 19.70
C ASN A 460 -4.42 11.24 20.68
N SER A 461 -4.87 9.99 20.61
CA SER A 461 -4.33 8.89 21.41
C SER A 461 -3.18 8.19 20.69
N PHE A 462 -3.23 8.11 19.35
CA PHE A 462 -2.32 7.33 18.53
C PHE A 462 -1.10 8.13 18.06
N LEU A 463 -1.29 9.35 17.56
CA LEU A 463 -0.22 10.19 16.97
C LEU A 463 0.56 11.03 17.99
N THR A 464 0.12 11.12 19.24
CA THR A 464 0.69 12.05 20.24
C THR A 464 1.91 11.52 21.00
N ASN A 465 2.41 10.33 20.67
CA ASN A 465 3.65 9.82 21.25
C ASN A 465 4.92 10.31 20.50
N ASP A 466 4.79 11.06 19.41
CA ASP A 466 5.90 11.87 18.91
C ASP A 466 6.00 13.15 19.75
N ASP A 467 6.37 13.02 21.03
CA ASP A 467 6.77 14.14 21.91
C ASP A 467 7.92 14.97 21.29
N ASP A 468 8.56 14.46 20.23
CA ASP A 468 9.63 15.10 19.47
C ASP A 468 9.14 15.98 18.30
N LEU A 469 7.93 15.78 17.78
CA LEU A 469 7.33 16.68 16.79
C LEU A 469 6.49 17.75 17.50
N ASN A 470 7.15 18.55 18.34
CA ASN A 470 6.65 19.88 18.69
C ASN A 470 6.67 20.78 17.44
N LEU A 471 5.78 20.49 16.48
CA LEU A 471 5.44 21.36 15.35
C LEU A 471 4.70 22.61 15.82
N SER A 472 4.30 22.69 17.10
CA SER A 472 4.03 23.96 17.75
C SER A 472 5.36 24.70 17.98
N PHE A 473 5.65 25.69 17.14
CA PHE A 473 6.72 26.69 17.31
C PHE A 473 6.62 27.53 18.59
N GLN A 474 5.69 27.17 19.47
CA GLN A 474 5.68 27.54 20.85
C GLN A 474 5.93 26.26 21.66
N GLN A 475 7.12 26.16 22.25
CA GLN A 475 7.20 25.64 23.61
C GLN A 475 6.34 26.55 24.50
N ILE A 476 5.01 26.49 24.38
CA ILE A 476 4.18 26.67 25.56
C ILE A 476 4.57 25.44 26.34
N ASN A 477 5.32 25.62 27.44
CA ASN A 477 5.59 24.60 28.44
C ASN A 477 4.48 23.55 28.37
N SER A 478 4.75 22.41 27.74
CA SER A 478 3.83 21.29 27.73
C SER A 478 3.89 20.77 29.15
N PHE A 479 3.16 21.46 30.02
CA PHE A 479 2.93 21.05 31.36
C PHE A 479 2.37 19.66 31.22
N ASN A 480 3.13 18.66 31.67
CA ASN A 480 2.62 17.31 31.73
C ASN A 480 1.55 17.33 32.82
N LEU A 481 0.32 17.67 32.42
CA LEU A 481 -0.83 17.94 33.29
C LEU A 481 -1.12 16.75 34.22
N LEU A 482 -0.62 15.57 33.86
CA LEU A 482 -0.70 14.30 34.61
C LEU A 482 0.23 14.22 35.82
N LYS A 483 1.38 14.91 35.79
CA LYS A 483 2.33 14.96 36.92
C LYS A 483 2.04 16.10 37.90
N MET A 484 0.94 16.83 37.67
CA MET A 484 0.62 18.02 38.45
C MET A 484 -0.28 17.72 39.63
N ASN A 485 0.07 18.30 40.77
CA ASN A 485 -0.77 18.24 41.97
C ASN A 485 -1.94 19.22 41.85
N GLU A 486 -3.01 18.99 42.61
CA GLU A 486 -4.23 19.84 42.66
C GLU A 486 -3.91 21.34 42.82
N LYS A 487 -2.88 21.68 43.60
CA LYS A 487 -2.40 23.06 43.80
C LYS A 487 -1.77 23.71 42.56
N GLN A 488 -1.14 22.92 41.70
CA GLN A 488 -0.52 23.40 40.46
C GLN A 488 -1.58 23.62 39.37
N ILE A 489 -2.60 22.75 39.32
CA ILE A 489 -3.77 22.92 38.45
C ILE A 489 -4.59 24.13 38.88
N ASP A 490 -4.82 24.32 40.19
CA ASP A 490 -5.50 25.50 40.74
C ASP A 490 -4.78 26.81 40.36
N HIS A 491 -3.44 26.83 40.43
CA HIS A 491 -2.65 27.97 39.97
C HIS A 491 -2.79 28.23 38.46
N LEU A 492 -2.87 27.19 37.63
CA LEU A 492 -3.03 27.32 36.17
C LEU A 492 -4.44 27.78 35.77
N ILE A 493 -5.48 27.31 36.47
CA ILE A 493 -6.86 27.77 36.29
C ILE A 493 -6.98 29.24 36.70
N LYS A 494 -6.45 29.62 37.88
CA LYS A 494 -6.49 31.00 38.38
C LYS A 494 -5.66 31.98 37.56
N SER A 495 -4.54 31.54 36.99
CA SER A 495 -3.72 32.37 36.09
C SER A 495 -4.27 32.46 34.66
N GLY A 496 -5.41 31.82 34.37
CA GLY A 496 -6.04 31.82 33.04
C GLY A 496 -5.25 31.03 31.98
N LYS A 497 -4.23 30.27 32.39
CA LYS A 497 -3.36 29.48 31.50
C LYS A 497 -3.94 28.11 31.16
N LEU A 498 -4.94 27.65 31.92
CA LEU A 498 -5.69 26.42 31.69
C LEU A 498 -7.18 26.71 31.72
N VAL A 499 -7.86 26.53 30.58
CA VAL A 499 -9.33 26.61 30.48
C VAL A 499 -9.83 25.22 30.11
N LEU A 500 -10.45 24.54 31.07
CA LEU A 500 -11.10 23.26 30.83
C LEU A 500 -12.61 23.50 30.72
N MET A 501 -13.20 23.00 29.64
CA MET A 501 -14.63 23.02 29.42
C MET A 501 -15.15 21.59 29.59
N ASP A 502 -16.25 21.45 30.31
CA ASP A 502 -16.99 20.20 30.37
C ASP A 502 -17.61 19.92 29.00
N GLU A 503 -17.41 18.70 28.48
CA GLU A 503 -17.81 18.33 27.12
C GLU A 503 -19.33 18.21 26.97
N ASP A 504 -20.06 17.96 28.05
CA ASP A 504 -21.51 17.75 28.00
C ASP A 504 -22.30 19.01 28.37
N THR A 505 -21.73 19.88 29.22
CA THR A 505 -22.41 21.09 29.71
C THR A 505 -21.89 22.39 29.10
N HIS A 506 -20.75 22.34 28.39
CA HIS A 506 -20.04 23.52 27.87
C HIS A 506 -19.74 24.60 28.93
N GLN A 507 -19.73 24.23 30.20
CA GLN A 507 -19.38 25.12 31.30
C GLN A 507 -17.89 25.01 31.64
N LYS A 508 -17.31 26.13 32.09
CA LYS A 508 -15.92 26.16 32.55
C LYS A 508 -15.79 25.35 33.84
N ILE A 509 -14.89 24.38 33.84
CA ILE A 509 -14.51 23.62 35.03
C ILE A 509 -13.61 24.54 35.88
N THR A 510 -14.19 25.14 36.91
CA THR A 510 -13.46 26.01 37.85
C THR A 510 -12.92 25.25 39.07
N ASP A 511 -13.40 24.02 39.30
CA ASP A 511 -12.98 23.18 40.42
C ASP A 511 -11.73 22.36 40.06
N PRO A 512 -10.59 22.55 40.76
CA PRO A 512 -9.34 21.87 40.46
C PRO A 512 -9.41 20.34 40.64
N LYS A 513 -10.29 19.81 41.50
CA LYS A 513 -10.48 18.35 41.65
C LYS A 513 -11.18 17.75 40.43
N LYS A 514 -12.30 18.35 40.03
CA LYS A 514 -13.04 17.94 38.81
C LYS A 514 -12.18 18.09 37.56
N ALA A 515 -11.34 19.12 37.50
CA ALA A 515 -10.37 19.29 36.42
C ALA A 515 -9.33 18.15 36.36
N LEU A 516 -8.78 17.76 37.52
CA LEU A 516 -7.82 16.65 37.61
C LEU A 516 -8.46 15.30 37.26
N ASP A 517 -9.67 15.03 37.76
CA ASP A 517 -10.40 13.78 37.46
C ASP A 517 -10.79 13.70 35.98
N HIS A 518 -11.23 14.80 35.40
CA HIS A 518 -11.52 14.89 33.96
C HIS A 518 -10.27 14.63 33.10
N LEU A 519 -9.10 15.15 33.49
CA LEU A 519 -7.83 14.87 32.82
C LEU A 519 -7.40 13.40 32.95
N LYS A 520 -7.57 12.80 34.13
CA LYS A 520 -7.28 11.37 34.34
C LYS A 520 -8.19 10.45 33.53
N ASN A 521 -9.49 10.75 33.48
CA ASN A 521 -10.45 9.97 32.70
C ASN A 521 -10.16 10.03 31.20
N LYS A 522 -9.78 11.20 30.67
CA LYS A 522 -9.35 11.33 29.28
C LYS A 522 -8.10 10.51 28.97
N GLU A 523 -7.15 10.44 29.90
CA GLU A 523 -5.93 9.66 29.70
C GLU A 523 -6.20 8.14 29.80
N MET A 524 -7.08 7.72 30.70
CA MET A 524 -7.53 6.33 30.80
C MET A 524 -8.20 5.87 29.49
N GLN A 525 -9.10 6.69 28.94
CA GLN A 525 -9.72 6.42 27.63
C GLN A 525 -8.69 6.30 26.50
N LYS A 526 -7.64 7.14 26.49
CA LYS A 526 -6.55 7.00 25.52
C LYS A 526 -5.77 5.71 25.70
N GLN A 527 -5.51 5.29 26.94
CA GLN A 527 -4.82 4.03 27.23
C GLN A 527 -5.65 2.82 26.80
N GLU A 528 -6.95 2.81 27.09
CA GLU A 528 -7.88 1.77 26.62
C GLU A 528 -7.88 1.64 25.10
N ILE A 529 -7.95 2.78 24.37
CA ILE A 529 -7.88 2.79 22.91
C ILE A 529 -6.54 2.21 22.41
N ARG A 530 -5.43 2.53 23.08
CA ARG A 530 -4.10 2.01 22.72
C ARG A 530 -3.98 0.50 22.94
N GLU A 531 -4.47 0.01 24.07
CA GLU A 531 -4.49 -1.43 24.36
C GLU A 531 -5.38 -2.17 23.38
N PHE A 532 -6.54 -1.59 23.03
CA PHE A 532 -7.41 -2.13 22.00
C PHE A 532 -6.70 -2.24 20.64
N VAL A 533 -6.04 -1.18 20.17
CA VAL A 533 -5.31 -1.22 18.88
C VAL A 533 -4.17 -2.24 18.90
N LYS A 534 -3.42 -2.35 20.01
CA LYS A 534 -2.37 -3.37 20.17
C LYS A 534 -2.91 -4.79 20.19
N SER A 535 -4.16 -4.98 20.58
CA SER A 535 -4.82 -6.29 20.63
C SER A 535 -5.35 -6.77 19.27
N LEU A 536 -5.39 -5.89 18.27
CA LEU A 536 -5.83 -6.27 16.92
C LEU A 536 -4.76 -7.16 16.26
N PRO A 537 -5.16 -8.29 15.64
CA PRO A 537 -4.23 -9.14 14.91
C PRO A 537 -3.68 -8.38 13.70
N LEU A 538 -2.35 -8.48 13.49
CA LEU A 538 -1.62 -7.90 12.36
C LEU A 538 -1.97 -8.58 11.04
#